data_AF-A0A2E8STX2-F1
#
_entry.id   AF-A0A2E8STX2-F1
#
_cell.length_a   1.000
_cell.length_b   1.000
_cell.length_c   1.000
_cell.angle_alpha   90.00
_cell.angle_beta   90.00
_cell.angle_gamma   90.00
#
_symmetry.space_group_name_H-M   'P 1'
#
loop_
_entity.id
_entity.type
_entity.pdbx_description
1 polymer ?
#
loop_
_entity_poly.entity_id
_entity_poly.type
_entity_poly.pdbx_seq_one_letter_code
_entity_poly.pdbx_strand_id
1 'polypeptide(L)'
;MTDEPVVEETEEKVEAPVEDSAATKAANSDKYRLISGEEILENGEARPSTLAFLGMYILGALVFGVHYLFHNGLNPSDDASFMLKLTATLIDFTNSETVPIGFVIAMSFLTWVNRMLNVSTSGKWVTVALLGITFLPVLI
;
A
#
# COMPACT_ATOMS: atom_id res chain seq x y z
N MET A 1 -35.77 42.80 -24.64
CA MET A 1 -34.79 42.93 -23.55
C MET A 1 -35.16 41.91 -22.50
N THR A 2 -34.61 40.71 -22.66
CA THR A 2 -34.55 39.67 -21.64
C THR A 2 -33.16 39.09 -21.83
N ASP A 3 -32.23 39.52 -20.98
CA ASP A 3 -30.83 39.10 -20.98
C ASP A 3 -30.74 37.67 -20.43
N GLU A 4 -30.27 36.76 -21.28
CA GLU A 4 -29.88 35.40 -20.93
C GLU A 4 -28.34 35.40 -20.94
N PRO A 5 -27.65 35.26 -19.79
CA PRO A 5 -26.20 35.21 -19.81
C PRO A 5 -25.73 33.85 -20.34
N VAL A 6 -25.28 33.85 -21.59
CA VAL A 6 -24.43 32.81 -22.18
C VAL A 6 -23.16 32.71 -21.35
N VAL A 7 -23.01 31.59 -20.64
CA VAL A 7 -21.75 31.22 -20.00
C VAL A 7 -20.88 30.60 -21.09
N GLU A 8 -19.88 31.34 -21.57
CA GLU A 8 -18.85 30.82 -22.45
C GLU A 8 -18.05 29.73 -21.74
N GLU A 9 -18.13 28.50 -22.26
CA GLU A 9 -17.16 27.44 -21.99
C GLU A 9 -15.78 27.93 -22.42
N THR A 10 -14.92 28.23 -21.45
CA THR A 10 -13.49 28.38 -21.71
C THR A 10 -12.88 26.99 -21.78
N GLU A 11 -12.79 26.43 -22.98
CA GLU A 11 -11.94 25.28 -23.27
C GLU A 11 -10.48 25.69 -23.01
N GLU A 12 -9.94 25.26 -21.86
CA GLU A 12 -8.51 25.31 -21.59
C GLU A 12 -7.81 24.34 -22.55
N LYS A 13 -7.32 24.89 -23.67
CA LYS A 13 -6.39 24.21 -24.59
C LYS A 13 -5.09 23.92 -23.85
N VAL A 14 -5.03 22.76 -23.20
CA VAL A 14 -3.77 22.17 -22.73
C VAL A 14 -3.04 21.62 -23.95
N GLU A 15 -2.07 22.38 -24.46
CA GLU A 15 -1.13 21.89 -25.47
C GLU A 15 -0.32 20.73 -24.91
N ALA A 16 -0.63 19.52 -25.36
CA ALA A 16 0.19 18.34 -25.14
C ALA A 16 1.49 18.45 -25.97
N PRO A 17 2.66 18.02 -25.46
CA PRO A 17 3.84 17.81 -26.29
C PRO A 17 3.59 16.63 -27.25
N VAL A 18 3.46 16.91 -28.54
CA VAL A 18 3.06 15.94 -29.58
C VAL A 18 4.21 15.06 -30.09
N GLU A 19 5.45 15.24 -29.65
CA GLU A 19 6.60 14.65 -30.36
C GLU A 19 7.01 13.21 -29.96
N ASP A 20 6.44 12.59 -28.92
CA ASP A 20 6.91 11.28 -28.43
C ASP A 20 5.90 10.11 -28.60
N SER A 21 4.78 10.33 -29.30
CA SER A 21 3.71 9.33 -29.40
C SER A 21 3.95 8.27 -30.50
N ALA A 22 4.70 8.61 -31.55
CA ALA A 22 4.89 7.73 -32.71
C ALA A 22 5.94 6.62 -32.47
N ALA A 23 7.07 6.95 -31.81
CA ALA A 23 8.12 5.98 -31.49
C ALA A 23 7.64 4.96 -30.44
N THR A 24 6.86 5.42 -29.47
CA THR A 24 6.31 4.60 -28.38
C THR A 24 5.20 3.66 -28.85
N LYS A 25 4.38 4.06 -29.85
CA LYS A 25 3.38 3.17 -30.47
C LYS A 25 4.00 2.01 -31.25
N ALA A 26 5.08 2.26 -32.00
CA ALA A 26 5.75 1.24 -32.82
C ALA A 26 6.53 0.20 -32.00
N ALA A 27 7.12 0.58 -30.87
CA ALA A 27 7.83 -0.36 -29.98
C ALA A 27 6.89 -1.29 -29.19
N ASN A 28 5.64 -0.86 -28.98
CA ASN A 28 4.67 -1.58 -28.17
C ASN A 28 3.82 -2.57 -28.98
N SER A 29 3.70 -2.42 -30.30
CA SER A 29 2.90 -3.34 -31.13
C SER A 29 3.39 -4.79 -31.06
N ASP A 30 4.71 -4.99 -31.02
CA ASP A 30 5.32 -6.32 -30.89
C ASP A 30 5.09 -6.94 -29.50
N LYS A 31 4.95 -6.09 -28.47
CA LYS A 31 4.70 -6.50 -27.07
C LYS A 31 3.25 -6.95 -26.85
N TYR A 32 2.30 -6.28 -27.49
CA TYR A 32 0.87 -6.54 -27.33
C TYR A 32 0.31 -7.59 -28.29
N ARG A 33 1.10 -8.08 -29.27
CA ARG A 33 0.67 -9.08 -30.28
C ARG A 33 -0.70 -8.72 -30.88
N LEU A 34 -0.82 -7.47 -31.29
CA LEU A 34 -2.09 -6.91 -31.79
C LEU A 34 -2.60 -7.74 -32.98
N ILE A 35 -3.89 -8.00 -32.98
CA ILE A 35 -4.58 -8.60 -34.13
C ILE A 35 -4.93 -7.49 -35.12
N SER A 36 -5.08 -7.84 -36.40
CA SER A 36 -5.39 -6.87 -37.44
C SER A 36 -6.69 -6.11 -37.10
N GLY A 37 -6.58 -4.79 -36.89
CA GLY A 37 -7.70 -3.92 -36.49
C GLY A 37 -7.71 -3.47 -35.03
N GLU A 38 -6.75 -3.91 -34.20
CA GLU A 38 -6.60 -3.44 -32.81
C GLU A 38 -5.62 -2.27 -32.74
N GLU A 39 -6.04 -1.16 -32.13
CA GLU A 39 -5.20 0.02 -31.90
C GLU A 39 -4.73 0.11 -30.45
N ILE A 40 -3.46 0.47 -30.25
CA ILE A 40 -2.96 0.83 -28.92
C ILE A 40 -3.54 2.21 -28.62
N LEU A 41 -4.44 2.28 -27.63
CA LEU A 41 -4.93 3.54 -27.08
C LEU A 41 -3.73 4.46 -26.84
N GLU A 42 -3.88 5.76 -27.10
CA GLU A 42 -2.81 6.74 -26.88
C GLU A 42 -2.31 6.76 -25.41
N ASN A 43 -3.17 6.23 -24.52
CA ASN A 43 -2.96 6.06 -23.08
C ASN A 43 -2.77 4.58 -22.70
N GLY A 44 -2.43 3.72 -23.67
CA GLY A 44 -2.49 2.25 -23.63
C GLY A 44 -1.56 1.57 -22.64
N GLU A 45 -0.79 2.35 -21.88
CA GLU A 45 -0.13 1.89 -20.68
C GLU A 45 -1.11 2.10 -19.53
N ALA A 46 -1.83 1.03 -19.15
CA ALA A 46 -2.71 1.04 -17.98
C ALA A 46 -1.85 1.31 -16.73
N ARG A 47 -1.63 2.60 -16.43
CA ARG A 47 -0.85 3.03 -15.26
C ARG A 47 -1.59 2.50 -14.04
N PRO A 48 -0.91 1.74 -13.16
CA PRO A 48 -1.58 1.17 -12.02
C PRO A 48 -2.08 2.31 -11.13
N SER A 49 -3.39 2.34 -10.88
CA SER A 49 -4.02 3.36 -10.06
C SER A 49 -3.51 3.30 -8.62
N THR A 50 -3.39 4.46 -7.96
CA THR A 50 -3.06 4.51 -6.53
C THR A 50 -4.07 3.73 -5.68
N LEU A 51 -5.34 3.71 -6.10
CA LEU A 51 -6.40 2.94 -5.45
C LEU A 51 -6.17 1.43 -5.57
N ALA A 52 -5.52 0.96 -6.65
CA ALA A 52 -5.16 -0.44 -6.82
C ALA A 52 -4.12 -0.92 -5.79
N PHE A 53 -3.42 0.01 -5.13
CA PHE A 53 -2.47 -0.26 -4.05
C PHE A 53 -3.02 0.02 -2.65
N LEU A 54 -4.33 0.31 -2.49
CA LEU A 54 -4.92 0.64 -1.19
C LEU A 54 -4.60 -0.40 -0.11
N GLY A 55 -4.66 -1.69 -0.44
CA GLY A 55 -4.31 -2.77 0.49
C GLY A 55 -2.87 -2.69 1.00
N MET A 56 -1.93 -2.24 0.15
CA MET A 56 -0.52 -2.06 0.53
C MET A 56 -0.34 -0.84 1.45
N TYR A 57 -1.08 0.24 1.23
CA TYR A 57 -1.03 1.40 2.13
C TYR A 57 -1.61 1.07 3.51
N ILE A 58 -2.74 0.35 3.56
CA ILE A 58 -3.33 -0.13 4.81
C ILE A 58 -2.34 -1.04 5.55
N LEU A 59 -1.72 -1.97 4.83
CA LEU A 59 -0.70 -2.85 5.41
C LEU A 59 0.49 -2.06 5.96
N GLY A 60 0.99 -1.06 5.22
CA GLY A 60 2.06 -0.19 5.67
C GLY A 60 1.69 0.58 6.94
N ALA A 61 0.46 1.11 7.01
CA ALA A 61 -0.05 1.78 8.20
C ALA A 61 -0.18 0.83 9.41
N LEU A 62 -0.61 -0.42 9.20
CA LEU A 62 -0.66 -1.43 10.26
C LEU A 62 0.73 -1.80 10.78
N VAL A 63 1.70 -2.03 9.89
CA VAL A 63 3.09 -2.33 10.27
C VAL A 63 3.68 -1.16 11.05
N PHE A 64 3.51 0.07 10.54
CA PHE A 64 3.93 1.28 11.24
C PHE A 64 3.27 1.40 12.62
N GLY A 65 1.95 1.14 12.70
CA GLY A 65 1.21 1.17 13.95
C GLY A 65 1.76 0.19 14.99
N VAL A 66 2.11 -1.04 14.60
CA VAL A 66 2.77 -2.00 15.49
C VAL A 66 4.14 -1.51 15.95
N HIS A 67 4.97 -0.98 15.03
CA HIS A 67 6.29 -0.45 15.41
C HIS A 67 6.16 0.72 16.38
N TYR A 68 5.26 1.66 16.09
CA TYR A 68 5.00 2.80 16.95
C TYR A 68 4.49 2.35 18.32
N LEU A 69 3.58 1.38 18.37
CA LEU A 69 3.02 0.85 19.61
C LEU A 69 4.09 0.18 20.49
N PHE A 70 4.92 -0.67 19.92
CA PHE A 70 5.97 -1.37 20.67
C PHE A 70 7.17 -0.48 21.01
N HIS A 71 7.40 0.59 20.24
CA HIS A 71 8.43 1.59 20.55
C HIS A 71 8.01 2.54 21.68
N ASN A 72 6.76 3.02 21.66
CA ASN A 72 6.28 4.00 22.64
C ASN A 72 5.58 3.36 23.86
N GLY A 73 5.21 2.08 23.76
CA GLY A 73 4.44 1.37 24.79
C GLY A 73 2.96 1.79 24.86
N LEU A 74 2.23 1.16 25.78
CA LEU A 74 0.86 1.53 26.13
C LEU A 74 0.78 1.89 27.62
N ASN A 75 0.33 3.11 27.92
CA ASN A 75 0.05 3.56 29.29
C ASN A 75 -1.46 3.81 29.45
N PRO A 76 -2.29 2.76 29.58
CA PRO A 76 -3.72 2.92 29.82
C PRO A 76 -3.99 3.61 31.16
N SER A 77 -5.02 4.45 31.20
CA SER A 77 -5.54 5.01 32.45
C SER A 77 -6.22 3.94 33.33
N ASP A 78 -6.42 4.24 34.62
CA ASP A 78 -7.09 3.32 35.54
C ASP A 78 -8.56 3.02 35.18
N ASP A 79 -9.22 3.87 34.41
CA ASP A 79 -10.58 3.63 33.91
C ASP A 79 -10.61 3.02 32.50
N ALA A 80 -9.45 2.68 31.93
CA ALA A 80 -9.38 2.08 30.60
C ALA A 80 -10.07 0.72 30.54
N SER A 81 -10.57 0.36 29.35
CA SER A 81 -11.23 -0.93 29.13
C SER A 81 -10.29 -2.09 29.45
N PHE A 82 -10.87 -3.17 29.98
CA PHE A 82 -10.11 -4.38 30.36
C PHE A 82 -9.23 -4.89 29.21
N MET A 83 -9.73 -4.86 27.97
CA MET A 83 -8.96 -5.26 26.79
C MET A 83 -7.71 -4.42 26.57
N LEU A 84 -7.78 -3.11 26.81
CA LEU A 84 -6.66 -2.20 26.62
C LEU A 84 -5.60 -2.41 27.70
N LYS A 85 -6.03 -2.62 28.95
CA LYS A 85 -5.14 -2.99 30.06
C LYS A 85 -4.48 -4.35 29.84
N LEU A 86 -5.25 -5.36 29.43
CA LEU A 86 -4.74 -6.69 29.10
C LEU A 86 -3.69 -6.60 27.99
N THR A 87 -3.97 -5.85 26.93
CA THR A 87 -3.02 -5.65 25.82
C THR A 87 -1.73 -4.97 26.30
N ALA A 88 -1.83 -3.92 27.13
CA ALA A 88 -0.66 -3.27 27.72
C ALA A 88 0.17 -4.24 28.57
N THR A 89 -0.48 -5.04 29.43
CA THR A 89 0.20 -6.05 30.26
C THR A 89 0.88 -7.12 29.41
N LEU A 90 0.25 -7.58 28.32
CA LEU A 90 0.88 -8.52 27.39
C LEU A 90 2.09 -7.89 26.70
N ILE A 91 2.01 -6.63 26.28
CA ILE A 91 3.15 -5.95 25.66
C ILE A 91 4.29 -5.85 26.66
N ASP A 92 4.07 -5.35 27.87
CA ASP A 92 5.11 -5.20 28.89
C ASP A 92 5.76 -6.53 29.27
N PHE A 93 4.97 -7.60 29.39
CA PHE A 93 5.51 -8.92 29.72
C PHE A 93 6.34 -9.52 28.58
N THR A 94 5.98 -9.23 27.34
CA THR A 94 6.53 -9.90 26.16
C THR A 94 7.58 -9.05 25.43
N ASN A 95 7.76 -7.78 25.85
CA ASN A 95 8.74 -6.84 25.31
C ASN A 95 10.03 -6.88 26.14
N SER A 96 10.72 -8.02 26.12
CA SER A 96 12.03 -8.14 26.78
C SER A 96 13.13 -7.49 25.94
N GLU A 97 14.12 -6.87 26.60
CA GLU A 97 15.25 -6.21 25.93
C GLU A 97 16.08 -7.17 25.05
N THR A 98 16.14 -8.44 25.43
CA THR A 98 16.96 -9.45 24.73
C THR A 98 16.22 -10.17 23.61
N VAL A 99 14.90 -10.38 23.75
CA VAL A 99 14.07 -11.01 22.72
C VAL A 99 12.67 -10.40 22.79
N PRO A 100 12.30 -9.48 21.89
CA PRO A 100 10.98 -8.85 21.91
C PRO A 100 9.94 -9.82 21.31
N ILE A 101 9.63 -10.88 22.05
CA ILE A 101 8.74 -11.98 21.63
C ILE A 101 7.35 -11.42 21.25
N GLY A 102 6.86 -10.41 21.96
CA GLY A 102 5.53 -9.82 21.69
C GLY A 102 5.48 -9.14 20.33
N PHE A 103 6.55 -8.42 19.98
CA PHE A 103 6.70 -7.79 18.68
C PHE A 103 6.76 -8.85 17.58
N VAL A 104 7.56 -9.90 17.77
CA VAL A 104 7.72 -11.00 16.80
C VAL A 104 6.38 -11.69 16.56
N ILE A 105 5.59 -11.97 17.60
CA ILE A 105 4.27 -12.60 17.47
C ILE A 105 3.30 -11.67 16.71
N ALA A 106 3.24 -10.39 17.06
CA ALA A 106 2.36 -9.42 16.41
C ALA A 106 2.70 -9.26 14.91
N MET A 107 3.99 -9.11 14.59
CA MET A 107 4.48 -9.00 13.22
C MET A 107 4.30 -10.32 12.44
N SER A 108 4.48 -11.48 13.08
CA SER A 108 4.20 -12.79 12.46
C SER A 108 2.72 -12.94 12.12
N PHE A 109 1.83 -12.49 13.00
CA PHE A 109 0.39 -12.48 12.74
C PHE A 109 0.04 -11.57 11.55
N LEU A 110 0.59 -10.35 11.49
CA LEU A 110 0.40 -9.46 10.33
C LEU A 110 0.93 -10.08 9.03
N THR A 111 2.10 -10.73 9.09
CA THR A 111 2.69 -11.43 7.95
C THR A 111 1.81 -12.57 7.47
N TRP A 112 1.22 -13.33 8.40
CA TRP A 112 0.28 -14.40 8.10
C TRP A 112 -1.02 -13.88 7.47
N VAL A 113 -1.60 -12.80 8.02
CA VAL A 113 -2.78 -12.15 7.43
C VAL A 113 -2.48 -11.64 6.02
N ASN A 114 -1.35 -10.96 5.82
CA ASN A 114 -0.91 -10.52 4.50
C ASN A 114 -0.77 -11.69 3.52
N ARG A 115 -0.18 -12.80 3.97
CA ARG A 115 -0.05 -14.03 3.16
C ARG A 115 -1.43 -14.56 2.74
N MET A 116 -2.41 -14.58 3.65
CA MET A 116 -3.77 -15.05 3.37
C MET A 116 -4.52 -14.16 2.37
N LEU A 117 -4.41 -12.84 2.52
CA LEU A 117 -5.06 -11.88 1.62
C LEU A 117 -4.41 -11.85 0.24
N ASN A 118 -3.09 -12.07 0.16
CA ASN A 118 -2.32 -12.05 -1.10
C ASN A 118 -2.02 -13.44 -1.66
N VAL A 119 -2.82 -14.48 -1.36
CA VAL A 119 -2.61 -15.83 -1.91
C VAL A 119 -2.63 -15.85 -3.45
N SER A 120 -3.40 -14.96 -4.09
CA SER A 120 -3.61 -14.93 -5.55
C SER A 120 -2.81 -13.84 -6.28
N THR A 121 -2.15 -12.93 -5.56
CA THR A 121 -1.37 -11.82 -6.13
C THR A 121 0.13 -12.10 -5.96
N SER A 122 1.00 -11.49 -6.79
CA SER A 122 2.46 -11.73 -6.78
C SER A 122 3.21 -11.22 -5.53
N GLY A 123 2.52 -11.04 -4.39
CA GLY A 123 3.00 -10.46 -3.13
C GLY A 123 4.04 -11.27 -2.34
N LYS A 124 4.76 -12.19 -2.99
CA LYS A 124 5.83 -13.00 -2.38
C LYS A 124 6.93 -12.11 -1.80
N TRP A 125 7.36 -11.08 -2.54
CA TRP A 125 8.38 -10.13 -2.09
C TRP A 125 7.97 -9.38 -0.83
N VAL A 126 6.72 -8.93 -0.75
CA VAL A 126 6.18 -8.24 0.43
C VAL A 126 6.20 -9.17 1.64
N THR A 127 5.79 -10.42 1.46
CA THR A 127 5.79 -11.41 2.55
C THR A 127 7.21 -11.71 3.04
N VAL A 128 8.18 -11.85 2.13
CA VAL A 128 9.59 -12.06 2.48
C VAL A 128 10.16 -10.85 3.23
N ALA A 129 9.85 -9.63 2.77
CA ALA A 129 10.26 -8.41 3.48
C ALA A 129 9.66 -8.33 4.89
N LEU A 130 8.37 -8.67 5.05
CA LEU A 130 7.72 -8.71 6.36
C LEU A 130 8.35 -9.75 7.29
N LEU A 131 8.69 -10.94 6.79
CA LEU A 131 9.43 -11.94 7.57
C LEU A 131 10.80 -11.41 8.00
N GLY A 132 11.53 -10.73 7.10
CA GLY A 132 12.79 -10.07 7.42
C GLY A 132 12.64 -9.06 8.57
N ILE A 133 11.67 -8.16 8.48
CA ILE A 133 11.38 -7.15 9.52
C ILE A 133 10.97 -7.81 10.84
N THR A 134 10.18 -8.89 10.77
CA THR A 134 9.69 -9.64 11.95
C THR A 134 10.84 -10.23 12.76
N PHE A 135 11.82 -10.81 12.08
CA PHE A 135 12.94 -11.50 12.75
C PHE A 135 14.19 -10.66 12.91
N LEU A 136 14.27 -9.47 12.29
CA LEU A 136 15.39 -8.56 12.44
C LEU A 136 15.81 -8.31 13.90
N PRO A 137 14.91 -7.96 14.84
CA PRO A 137 15.28 -7.72 16.24
C PRO A 137 15.73 -8.97 17.01
N VAL A 138 15.63 -10.16 16.42
CA VAL A 138 16.17 -11.41 17.00
C VAL A 138 17.58 -11.70 16.46
N LEU A 139 17.93 -11.13 15.30
CA LEU A 139 19.19 -11.39 14.61
C LEU A 139 20.30 -10.39 14.98
N ILE A 140 19.94 -9.20 15.48
CA ILE A 140 20.87 -8.14 15.92
C ILE A 140 20.75 -7.92 17.42
#